data_AF-A0A373BK38-F1
#
_entry.id   AF-A0A373BK38-F1
#
_cell.length_a   1.000
_cell.length_b   1.000
_cell.length_c   1.000
_cell.angle_alpha   90.00
_cell.angle_beta   90.00
_cell.angle_gamma   90.00
#
_symmetry.space_group_name_H-M   'P 1'
#
loop_
_entity.id
_entity.type
_entity.pdbx_description
1 polymer ?
#
loop_
_entity_poly.entity_id
_entity_poly.type
_entity_poly.pdbx_seq_one_letter_code
_entity_poly.pdbx_strand_id
1 'polypeptide(L)'
;MTKSYMIKEMIMQLLSDGAGHSVSEMKDYLFEKGLEDYSEGQFAGSVNNLLRNKKIEKVNRGTYKIAGENLTGEGRGSVMKKCFVVSPIGDAGTDIRKNADQLYQHIIKPVCEKCGFAAQRVDEFNTSNSITQEILDALNDYDLVIADLTGHNPNVFFEIGYRTKSQKPIIHLKRKDETIPFDVSSIRTFEYDLTDLDMVTATKDRLEQVIRNFKYDEYKESKRGNNFENNMIVASLNDIQYKIDVLTEEIKKKENETIKTVIETFNAQKPEPESLETEMMKILMPELIKNPNAADVLLRLSEKFK
;
A
#
# COMPACT_ATOMS: atom_id res chain seq x y z
N MET A 1 -39.75 10.03 -9.18
CA MET A 1 -38.81 9.02 -9.72
C MET A 1 -39.51 8.30 -10.86
N THR A 2 -38.87 8.07 -12.02
CA THR A 2 -39.56 7.45 -13.17
C THR A 2 -39.67 5.94 -12.97
N LYS A 3 -40.76 5.32 -13.47
CA LYS A 3 -40.95 3.86 -13.36
C LYS A 3 -39.78 3.07 -13.95
N SER A 4 -39.24 3.49 -15.10
CA SER A 4 -38.06 2.89 -15.71
C SER A 4 -36.79 2.99 -14.87
N TYR A 5 -36.65 4.03 -14.03
CA TYR A 5 -35.53 4.10 -13.08
C TYR A 5 -35.71 3.09 -11.94
N MET A 6 -36.91 3.03 -11.36
CA MET A 6 -37.23 2.07 -10.28
C MET A 6 -37.03 0.62 -10.73
N ILE A 7 -37.49 0.28 -11.94
CA ILE A 7 -37.27 -1.06 -12.53
C ILE A 7 -35.76 -1.38 -12.61
N LYS A 8 -34.94 -0.43 -13.08
CA LYS A 8 -33.49 -0.64 -13.20
C LYS A 8 -32.82 -0.84 -11.85
N GLU A 9 -33.12 -0.01 -10.85
CA GLU A 9 -32.56 -0.14 -9.51
C GLU A 9 -32.89 -1.49 -8.88
N MET A 10 -34.14 -1.93 -9.01
CA MET A 10 -34.60 -3.18 -8.41
C MET A 10 -34.06 -4.40 -9.13
N ILE A 11 -33.92 -4.36 -10.47
CA ILE A 11 -33.24 -5.42 -11.23
C ILE A 11 -31.76 -5.49 -10.85
N MET A 12 -31.08 -4.35 -10.72
CA MET A 12 -29.67 -4.32 -10.28
C MET A 12 -29.51 -4.86 -8.85
N GLN A 13 -30.47 -4.60 -7.97
CA GLN A 13 -30.49 -5.16 -6.62
C GLN A 13 -30.67 -6.69 -6.64
N LEU A 14 -31.60 -7.22 -7.44
CA LEU A 14 -31.79 -8.67 -7.59
C LEU A 14 -30.52 -9.35 -8.10
N LEU A 15 -29.93 -8.80 -9.17
CA LEU A 15 -28.74 -9.37 -9.81
C LEU A 15 -27.43 -9.14 -9.03
N SER A 16 -27.47 -8.39 -7.92
CA SER A 16 -26.31 -8.12 -7.06
C SER A 16 -25.81 -9.36 -6.32
N ASP A 17 -26.61 -10.42 -6.26
CA ASP A 17 -26.20 -11.73 -5.74
C ASP A 17 -25.21 -12.48 -6.66
N GLY A 18 -24.94 -11.94 -7.86
CA GLY A 18 -24.02 -12.51 -8.84
C GLY A 18 -24.57 -13.73 -9.59
N ALA A 19 -25.79 -14.17 -9.28
CA ALA A 19 -26.45 -15.27 -9.94
C ALA A 19 -27.11 -14.81 -11.25
N GLY A 20 -27.37 -15.77 -12.14
CA GLY A 20 -28.18 -15.52 -13.33
C GLY A 20 -29.65 -15.62 -13.00
N HIS A 21 -30.41 -14.53 -13.16
CA HIS A 21 -31.86 -14.50 -12.97
C HIS A 21 -32.58 -14.42 -14.31
N SER A 22 -33.67 -15.17 -14.43
CA SER A 22 -34.58 -15.16 -15.55
C SER A 22 -35.47 -13.90 -15.55
N VAL A 23 -36.05 -13.59 -16.71
CA VAL A 23 -37.06 -12.52 -16.82
C VAL A 23 -38.25 -12.76 -15.88
N SER A 24 -38.65 -14.01 -15.63
CA SER A 24 -39.75 -14.30 -14.70
C SER A 24 -39.35 -13.89 -13.28
N GLU A 25 -38.20 -14.35 -12.79
CA GLU A 25 -37.70 -14.03 -11.45
C GLU A 25 -37.51 -12.53 -11.25
N MET A 26 -37.08 -11.80 -12.28
CA MET A 26 -37.03 -10.33 -12.24
C MET A 26 -38.41 -9.71 -12.05
N LYS A 27 -39.43 -10.19 -12.77
CA LYS A 27 -40.79 -9.64 -12.68
C LYS A 27 -41.45 -10.01 -11.36
N ASP A 28 -41.23 -11.22 -10.88
CA ASP A 28 -41.72 -11.71 -9.58
C ASP A 28 -41.11 -10.87 -8.45
N TYR A 29 -39.81 -10.58 -8.52
CA TYR A 29 -39.14 -9.69 -7.56
C TYR A 29 -39.70 -8.25 -7.58
N LEU A 30 -39.99 -7.70 -8.76
CA LEU A 30 -40.63 -6.38 -8.86
C LEU A 30 -42.02 -6.38 -8.20
N PHE A 31 -42.79 -7.45 -8.41
CA PHE A 31 -44.10 -7.64 -7.80
C PHE A 31 -44.01 -7.74 -6.27
N GLU A 32 -43.12 -8.59 -5.74
CA GLU A 32 -42.89 -8.75 -4.29
C GLU A 32 -42.50 -7.43 -3.59
N LYS A 33 -41.84 -6.54 -4.32
CA LYS A 33 -41.42 -5.23 -3.84
C LYS A 33 -42.44 -4.11 -4.11
N GLY A 34 -43.65 -4.45 -4.57
CA GLY A 34 -44.77 -3.55 -4.75
C GLY A 34 -44.71 -2.68 -6.02
N LEU A 35 -43.88 -3.05 -7.00
CA LEU A 35 -43.82 -2.38 -8.30
C LEU A 35 -44.59 -3.18 -9.36
N GLU A 36 -45.92 -3.08 -9.32
CA GLU A 36 -46.82 -3.88 -10.19
C GLU A 36 -47.30 -3.10 -11.43
N ASP A 37 -47.37 -1.76 -11.32
CA ASP A 37 -47.91 -0.89 -12.36
C ASP A 37 -46.81 -0.46 -13.36
N TYR A 38 -46.31 -1.40 -14.18
CA TYR A 38 -45.43 -1.08 -15.31
C TYR A 38 -45.84 -1.83 -16.58
N SER A 39 -45.55 -1.25 -17.75
CA SER A 39 -45.80 -1.93 -19.03
C SER A 39 -44.64 -2.85 -19.40
N GLU A 40 -44.94 -3.91 -20.18
CA GLU A 40 -43.92 -4.79 -20.76
C GLU A 40 -42.85 -4.01 -21.54
N GLY A 41 -43.24 -2.93 -22.21
CA GLY A 41 -42.31 -2.04 -22.91
C GLY A 41 -41.37 -1.29 -21.96
N GLN A 42 -41.85 -0.86 -20.79
CA GLN A 42 -41.02 -0.22 -19.77
C GLN A 42 -40.00 -1.19 -19.16
N PHE A 43 -40.41 -2.43 -18.90
CA PHE A 43 -39.52 -3.47 -18.42
C PHE A 43 -38.44 -3.82 -19.46
N ALA A 44 -38.86 -4.16 -20.68
CA ALA A 44 -37.94 -4.52 -21.76
C ALA A 44 -36.99 -3.36 -22.10
N GLY A 45 -37.48 -2.12 -22.11
CA GLY A 45 -36.66 -0.93 -22.30
C GLY A 45 -35.61 -0.74 -21.19
N SER A 46 -35.97 -1.04 -19.95
CA SER A 46 -35.06 -0.95 -18.79
C SER A 46 -33.96 -2.01 -18.83
N VAL A 47 -34.31 -3.26 -19.13
CA VAL A 47 -33.33 -4.36 -19.30
C VAL A 47 -32.40 -4.08 -20.48
N ASN A 48 -32.94 -3.63 -21.63
CA ASN A 48 -32.14 -3.25 -22.79
C ASN A 48 -31.19 -2.09 -22.50
N ASN A 49 -31.63 -1.12 -21.69
CA ASN A 49 -30.77 -0.03 -21.24
C ASN A 49 -29.60 -0.54 -20.39
N LEU A 50 -29.86 -1.45 -19.44
CA LEU A 50 -28.82 -2.06 -18.61
C LEU A 50 -27.82 -2.89 -19.44
N LEU A 51 -28.30 -3.65 -20.42
CA LEU A 51 -27.46 -4.40 -21.37
C LEU A 51 -26.58 -3.49 -22.21
N ARG A 52 -27.16 -2.44 -22.82
CA ARG A 52 -26.41 -1.47 -23.63
C ARG A 52 -25.31 -0.77 -22.84
N ASN A 53 -25.56 -0.51 -21.57
CA ASN A 53 -24.61 0.14 -20.66
C ASN A 53 -23.67 -0.85 -19.95
N LYS A 54 -23.64 -2.13 -20.37
CA LYS A 54 -22.79 -3.19 -19.79
C LYS A 54 -22.92 -3.30 -18.26
N LYS A 55 -24.10 -3.02 -17.70
CA LYS A 55 -24.39 -3.24 -16.27
C LYS A 55 -24.77 -4.68 -15.99
N ILE A 56 -25.40 -5.31 -16.98
CA ILE A 56 -25.79 -6.72 -16.95
C ILE A 56 -25.33 -7.39 -18.25
N GLU A 57 -25.08 -8.69 -18.19
CA GLU A 57 -24.80 -9.53 -19.34
C GLU A 57 -25.79 -10.68 -19.44
N LYS A 58 -26.04 -11.12 -20.66
CA LYS A 58 -26.94 -12.23 -20.93
C LYS A 58 -26.18 -13.54 -20.80
N VAL A 59 -26.60 -14.38 -19.86
CA VAL A 59 -25.99 -15.70 -19.59
C VAL A 59 -26.58 -16.75 -20.52
N ASN A 60 -27.91 -16.80 -20.59
CA ASN A 60 -28.69 -17.78 -21.36
C ASN A 60 -29.95 -17.13 -21.94
N ARG A 61 -30.80 -17.91 -22.63
CA ARG A 61 -32.04 -17.41 -23.23
C ARG A 61 -33.00 -16.86 -22.17
N GLY A 62 -32.98 -15.54 -22.00
CA GLY A 62 -33.84 -14.84 -21.05
C GLY A 62 -33.30 -14.79 -19.62
N THR A 63 -32.02 -15.16 -19.42
CA THR A 63 -31.34 -15.11 -18.13
C THR A 63 -30.21 -14.09 -18.19
N TYR A 64 -30.14 -13.23 -17.18
CA TYR A 64 -29.16 -12.16 -17.10
C TYR A 64 -28.46 -12.20 -15.74
N LYS A 65 -27.21 -11.76 -15.69
CA LYS A 65 -26.46 -11.51 -14.45
C LYS A 65 -25.75 -10.18 -14.56
N ILE A 66 -25.14 -9.68 -13.50
CA ILE A 66 -24.26 -8.50 -13.59
C ILE A 66 -23.09 -8.80 -14.54
N ALA A 67 -22.80 -7.86 -15.45
CA ALA A 67 -21.67 -8.00 -16.37
C ALA A 67 -20.34 -7.97 -15.58
N GLY A 68 -19.44 -8.89 -15.90
CA GLY A 68 -18.42 -9.41 -14.97
C GLY A 68 -17.64 -8.43 -14.08
N GLU A 69 -17.57 -8.76 -12.79
CA GLU A 69 -16.30 -8.94 -12.09
C GLU A 69 -16.03 -10.46 -12.04
N ASN A 70 -14.95 -10.91 -12.70
CA ASN A 70 -14.47 -12.29 -12.54
C ASN A 70 -13.86 -12.45 -11.15
N LEU A 71 -14.54 -13.13 -10.24
CA LEU A 71 -13.93 -13.79 -9.09
C LEU A 71 -14.44 -15.24 -9.04
N THR A 72 -13.88 -16.08 -9.90
CA THR A 72 -13.91 -17.54 -9.70
C THR A 72 -12.98 -17.87 -8.54
N GLY A 73 -13.57 -18.17 -7.39
CA GLY A 73 -12.89 -18.70 -6.21
C GLY A 73 -13.93 -18.96 -5.13
N GLU A 74 -14.10 -20.22 -4.77
CA GLU A 74 -15.04 -20.67 -3.75
C GLU A 74 -14.89 -19.87 -2.44
N GLY A 75 -15.94 -19.16 -2.04
CA GLY A 75 -15.99 -18.46 -0.76
C GLY A 75 -16.82 -17.18 -0.83
N ARG A 76 -17.99 -17.19 -0.17
CA ARG A 76 -18.86 -16.04 0.18
C ARG A 76 -18.36 -14.67 -0.35
N GLY A 77 -18.93 -14.21 -1.47
CA GLY A 77 -18.57 -12.95 -2.11
C GLY A 77 -18.76 -11.75 -1.19
N SER A 78 -17.66 -11.16 -0.71
CA SER A 78 -17.66 -9.79 -0.23
C SER A 78 -17.56 -8.86 -1.44
N VAL A 79 -18.55 -7.97 -1.62
CA VAL A 79 -18.41 -6.82 -2.52
C VAL A 79 -17.10 -6.10 -2.17
N MET A 80 -16.17 -5.97 -3.13
CA MET A 80 -14.92 -5.27 -2.87
C MET A 80 -15.22 -3.81 -2.54
N LYS A 81 -14.61 -3.30 -1.48
CA LYS A 81 -14.75 -1.90 -1.08
C LYS A 81 -14.09 -1.00 -2.12
N LYS A 82 -14.52 0.26 -2.25
CA LYS A 82 -14.01 1.14 -3.29
C LYS A 82 -12.89 2.04 -2.76
N CYS A 83 -11.77 2.11 -3.49
CA CYS A 83 -10.65 3.00 -3.20
C CYS A 83 -10.45 3.98 -4.35
N PHE A 84 -10.60 5.28 -4.07
CA PHE A 84 -10.36 6.32 -5.08
C PHE A 84 -8.91 6.80 -4.98
N VAL A 85 -8.23 6.83 -6.12
CA VAL A 85 -6.83 7.24 -6.21
C VAL A 85 -6.76 8.64 -6.80
N VAL A 86 -6.26 9.56 -5.99
CA VAL A 86 -5.99 10.94 -6.35
C VAL A 86 -4.51 11.07 -6.67
N SER A 87 -4.17 11.52 -7.87
CA SER A 87 -2.78 11.66 -8.28
C SER A 87 -2.59 12.81 -9.26
N PRO A 88 -1.39 13.41 -9.35
CA PRO A 88 -1.09 14.42 -10.35
C PRO A 88 -1.37 13.91 -11.77
N ILE A 89 -2.22 14.62 -12.51
CA ILE A 89 -2.47 14.35 -13.92
C ILE A 89 -1.44 15.16 -14.71
N GLY A 90 -0.30 14.53 -15.00
CA GLY A 90 0.69 15.07 -15.94
C GLY A 90 0.36 14.69 -17.39
N ASP A 91 0.96 15.41 -18.34
CA ASP A 91 0.88 15.06 -19.77
C ASP A 91 1.61 13.75 -20.06
N ALA A 92 1.17 13.05 -21.11
CA ALA A 92 1.78 11.79 -21.54
C ALA A 92 3.29 11.98 -21.82
N GLY A 93 4.12 11.09 -21.27
CA GLY A 93 5.57 11.13 -21.42
C GLY A 93 6.32 12.00 -20.42
N THR A 94 5.63 12.81 -19.62
CA THR A 94 6.24 13.57 -18.51
C THR A 94 6.65 12.66 -17.36
N ASP A 95 7.64 13.08 -16.58
CA ASP A 95 8.07 12.34 -15.40
C ASP A 95 6.99 12.30 -14.32
N ILE A 96 6.17 13.35 -14.22
CA ILE A 96 4.97 13.39 -13.36
C ILE A 96 4.04 12.24 -13.72
N ARG A 97 3.71 12.09 -15.01
CA ARG A 97 2.80 11.03 -15.47
C ARG A 97 3.39 9.64 -15.26
N LYS A 98 4.67 9.44 -15.62
CA LYS A 98 5.35 8.15 -15.43
C LYS A 98 5.38 7.75 -13.96
N ASN A 99 5.75 8.68 -13.08
CA ASN A 99 5.80 8.43 -11.65
C ASN A 99 4.42 8.07 -11.08
N ALA A 100 3.37 8.83 -11.44
CA ALA A 100 1.99 8.56 -11.00
C ALA A 100 1.49 7.18 -11.51
N ASP A 101 1.79 6.83 -12.76
CA ASP A 101 1.41 5.54 -13.34
C ASP A 101 2.16 4.38 -12.68
N GLN A 102 3.47 4.53 -12.43
CA GLN A 102 4.27 3.53 -11.72
C GLN A 102 3.85 3.35 -10.26
N LEU A 103 3.60 4.44 -9.53
CA LEU A 103 3.08 4.39 -8.17
C LEU A 103 1.75 3.64 -8.11
N TYR A 104 0.85 3.95 -9.04
CA TYR A 104 -0.45 3.29 -9.13
C TYR A 104 -0.32 1.79 -9.42
N GLN A 105 0.42 1.41 -10.46
CA GLN A 105 0.53 0.02 -10.90
C GLN A 105 1.36 -0.84 -9.96
N HIS A 106 2.45 -0.30 -9.40
CA HIS A 106 3.39 -1.11 -8.65
C HIS A 106 3.13 -1.11 -7.15
N ILE A 107 2.47 -0.10 -6.58
CA ILE A 107 2.22 -0.01 -5.13
C ILE A 107 0.73 0.00 -4.82
N ILE A 108 -0.01 1.02 -5.30
CA ILE A 108 -1.38 1.28 -4.83
C ILE A 108 -2.33 0.15 -5.22
N LYS A 109 -2.40 -0.19 -6.51
CA LYS A 109 -3.35 -1.19 -7.02
C LYS A 109 -3.13 -2.59 -6.40
N PRO A 110 -1.90 -3.15 -6.37
CA PRO A 110 -1.67 -4.45 -5.74
C PRO A 110 -2.03 -4.49 -4.25
N VAL A 111 -1.76 -3.41 -3.51
CA VAL A 111 -2.11 -3.31 -2.09
C VAL A 111 -3.61 -3.27 -1.89
N CYS A 112 -4.32 -2.43 -2.65
CA CYS A 112 -5.77 -2.33 -2.60
C CYS A 112 -6.43 -3.69 -2.90
N GLU A 113 -6.04 -4.35 -3.97
CA GLU A 113 -6.58 -5.67 -4.37
C GLU A 113 -6.37 -6.72 -3.25
N LYS A 114 -5.16 -6.77 -2.65
CA LYS A 114 -4.86 -7.67 -1.54
C LYS A 114 -5.63 -7.35 -0.25
N CYS A 115 -6.08 -6.11 -0.10
CA CYS A 115 -6.93 -5.67 1.00
C CYS A 115 -8.43 -5.75 0.68
N GLY A 116 -8.83 -6.27 -0.49
CA GLY A 116 -10.24 -6.39 -0.89
C GLY A 116 -10.86 -5.07 -1.36
N PHE A 117 -10.05 -4.16 -1.91
CA PHE A 117 -10.48 -2.90 -2.49
C PHE A 117 -10.31 -2.88 -4.01
N ALA A 118 -11.32 -2.36 -4.71
CA ALA A 118 -11.22 -1.93 -6.09
C ALA A 118 -10.60 -0.52 -6.14
N ALA A 119 -9.32 -0.41 -6.53
CA ALA A 119 -8.68 0.88 -6.77
C ALA A 119 -9.12 1.47 -8.12
N GLN A 120 -9.46 2.75 -8.15
CA GLN A 120 -9.88 3.44 -9.37
C GLN A 120 -9.29 4.85 -9.44
N ARG A 121 -8.77 5.22 -10.61
CA ARG A 121 -8.34 6.59 -10.93
C ARG A 121 -9.37 7.31 -11.80
N VAL A 122 -9.32 8.64 -11.81
CA VAL A 122 -10.24 9.45 -12.62
C VAL A 122 -10.11 9.19 -14.12
N ASP A 123 -8.92 8.87 -14.63
CA ASP A 123 -8.72 8.55 -16.04
C ASP A 123 -9.31 7.19 -16.46
N GLU A 124 -9.76 6.37 -15.49
CA GLU A 124 -10.49 5.12 -15.73
C GLU A 124 -12.01 5.31 -15.69
N PHE A 125 -12.51 6.53 -15.42
CA PHE A 125 -13.95 6.82 -15.41
C PHE A 125 -14.47 6.87 -16.85
N ASN A 126 -15.34 5.91 -17.20
CA ASN A 126 -15.92 5.76 -18.55
C ASN A 126 -17.35 6.32 -18.60
N THR A 127 -17.51 7.63 -18.46
CA THR A 127 -18.83 8.25 -18.22
C THR A 127 -18.99 9.61 -18.91
N SER A 128 -20.25 9.96 -19.21
CA SER A 128 -20.65 11.14 -19.98
C SER A 128 -20.94 12.39 -19.14
N ASN A 129 -20.79 12.32 -17.81
CA ASN A 129 -21.05 13.45 -16.93
C ASN A 129 -19.81 14.36 -16.83
N SER A 130 -19.97 15.50 -16.14
CA SER A 130 -18.82 16.34 -15.81
C SER A 130 -17.85 15.55 -14.93
N ILE A 131 -16.63 15.33 -15.43
CA ILE A 131 -15.52 14.67 -14.71
C ILE A 131 -15.38 15.25 -13.29
N THR A 132 -15.56 16.57 -13.13
CA THR A 132 -15.50 17.25 -11.84
C THR A 132 -16.53 16.70 -10.84
N GLN A 133 -17.79 16.49 -11.25
CA GLN A 133 -18.81 15.99 -10.33
C GLN A 133 -18.49 14.55 -9.90
N GLU A 134 -17.98 13.73 -10.81
CA GLU A 134 -17.64 12.34 -10.50
C GLU A 134 -16.46 12.23 -9.55
N ILE A 135 -15.46 13.11 -9.68
CA ILE A 135 -14.38 13.22 -8.69
C ILE A 135 -14.98 13.57 -7.32
N LEU A 136 -15.86 14.57 -7.23
CA LEU A 136 -16.46 14.98 -5.95
C LEU A 136 -17.32 13.88 -5.33
N ASP A 137 -18.09 13.16 -6.15
CA ASP A 137 -18.89 12.02 -5.72
C ASP A 137 -17.98 10.88 -5.23
N ALA A 138 -16.90 10.58 -5.97
CA ALA A 138 -15.92 9.59 -5.55
C ALA A 138 -15.25 9.95 -4.22
N LEU A 139 -14.85 11.21 -4.06
CA LEU A 139 -14.27 11.73 -2.81
C LEU A 139 -15.25 11.68 -1.63
N ASN A 140 -16.57 11.73 -1.85
CA ASN A 140 -17.54 11.56 -0.76
C ASN A 140 -17.87 10.10 -0.49
N ASP A 141 -18.05 9.30 -1.53
CA ASP A 141 -18.73 8.03 -1.43
C ASP A 141 -17.77 6.85 -1.21
N TYR A 142 -16.54 6.92 -1.72
CA TYR A 142 -15.61 5.79 -1.65
C TYR A 142 -15.15 5.53 -0.21
N ASP A 143 -14.96 4.25 0.10
CA ASP A 143 -14.58 3.76 1.43
C ASP A 143 -13.17 4.24 1.82
N LEU A 144 -12.27 4.35 0.84
CA LEU A 144 -10.89 4.78 1.00
C LEU A 144 -10.50 5.79 -0.08
N VAL A 145 -9.68 6.78 0.27
CA VAL A 145 -8.93 7.61 -0.68
C VAL A 145 -7.44 7.42 -0.47
N ILE A 146 -6.68 7.27 -1.54
CA ILE A 146 -5.21 7.32 -1.51
C ILE A 146 -4.76 8.48 -2.40
N ALA A 147 -4.04 9.44 -1.84
CA ALA A 147 -3.64 10.67 -2.51
C ALA A 147 -2.11 10.76 -2.65
N ASP A 148 -1.61 10.95 -3.87
CA ASP A 148 -0.21 11.22 -4.16
C ASP A 148 0.06 12.74 -4.17
N LEU A 149 0.75 13.22 -3.14
CA LEU A 149 1.09 14.63 -2.93
C LEU A 149 2.38 15.05 -3.65
N THR A 150 3.00 14.12 -4.40
CA THR A 150 4.27 14.34 -5.09
C THR A 150 4.19 15.53 -6.05
N GLY A 151 5.21 16.38 -6.03
CA GLY A 151 5.29 17.57 -6.88
C GLY A 151 4.28 18.67 -6.54
N HIS A 152 3.58 18.56 -5.40
CA HIS A 152 2.73 19.61 -4.83
C HIS A 152 1.60 20.08 -5.76
N ASN A 153 0.94 19.13 -6.44
CA ASN A 153 -0.13 19.46 -7.38
C ASN A 153 -1.32 20.17 -6.66
N PRO A 154 -1.70 21.41 -7.06
CA PRO A 154 -2.78 22.16 -6.40
C PRO A 154 -4.14 21.47 -6.46
N ASN A 155 -4.43 20.71 -7.53
CA ASN A 155 -5.70 19.99 -7.67
C ASN A 155 -5.78 18.85 -6.65
N VAL A 156 -4.68 18.13 -6.45
CA VAL A 156 -4.62 17.09 -5.42
C VAL A 156 -4.87 17.68 -4.03
N PHE A 157 -4.27 18.82 -3.71
CA PHE A 157 -4.53 19.51 -2.43
C PHE A 157 -5.98 19.96 -2.28
N PHE A 158 -6.62 20.42 -3.35
CA PHE A 158 -8.04 20.73 -3.34
C PHE A 158 -8.90 19.48 -3.06
N GLU A 159 -8.60 18.36 -3.71
CA GLU A 159 -9.35 17.10 -3.58
C GLU A 159 -9.22 16.47 -2.19
N ILE A 160 -8.01 16.44 -1.60
CA ILE A 160 -7.84 15.97 -0.22
C ILE A 160 -8.55 16.92 0.77
N GLY A 161 -8.50 18.24 0.51
CA GLY A 161 -9.23 19.24 1.29
C GLY A 161 -10.73 18.97 1.28
N TYR A 162 -11.30 18.66 0.11
CA TYR A 162 -12.70 18.28 -0.03
C TYR A 162 -13.02 16.97 0.71
N ARG A 163 -12.17 15.93 0.58
CA ARG A 163 -12.34 14.63 1.23
C ARG A 163 -12.47 14.75 2.75
N THR A 164 -11.79 15.71 3.38
CA THR A 164 -11.82 15.90 4.84
C THR A 164 -13.24 16.04 5.41
N LYS A 165 -14.18 16.60 4.63
CA LYS A 165 -15.59 16.77 5.03
C LYS A 165 -16.29 15.44 5.26
N SER A 166 -15.98 14.42 4.47
CA SER A 166 -16.59 13.09 4.59
C SER A 166 -16.14 12.33 5.84
N GLN A 167 -14.98 12.72 6.40
CA GLN A 167 -14.31 12.05 7.53
C GLN A 167 -14.07 10.54 7.33
N LYS A 168 -14.20 10.05 6.09
CA LYS A 168 -13.86 8.67 5.72
C LYS A 168 -12.34 8.53 5.56
N PRO A 169 -11.79 7.31 5.68
CA PRO A 169 -10.35 7.05 5.57
C PRO A 169 -9.68 7.68 4.35
N ILE A 170 -8.49 8.25 4.57
CA ILE A 170 -7.59 8.78 3.55
C ILE A 170 -6.14 8.45 3.91
N ILE A 171 -5.33 8.07 2.91
CA ILE A 171 -3.88 7.87 3.02
C ILE A 171 -3.20 8.86 2.09
N HIS A 172 -2.16 9.53 2.57
CA HIS A 172 -1.34 10.43 1.77
C HIS A 172 0.01 9.79 1.48
N LEU A 173 0.47 9.90 0.24
CA LEU A 173 1.75 9.42 -0.25
C LEU A 173 2.57 10.61 -0.75
N LYS A 174 3.89 10.53 -0.64
CA LYS A 174 4.81 11.45 -1.32
C LYS A 174 6.08 10.71 -1.72
N ARG A 175 6.74 11.18 -2.78
CA ARG A 175 8.07 10.71 -3.12
C ARG A 175 9.03 11.00 -1.96
N LYS A 176 9.96 10.08 -1.73
CA LYS A 176 11.05 10.23 -0.76
C LYS A 176 11.78 11.56 -0.98
N ASP A 177 12.22 12.18 0.11
CA ASP A 177 12.94 13.46 0.15
C ASP A 177 12.15 14.71 -0.30
N GLU A 178 10.86 14.58 -0.68
CA GLU A 178 10.01 15.75 -0.91
C GLU A 178 9.45 16.33 0.40
N THR A 179 9.41 17.66 0.50
CA THR A 179 8.88 18.37 1.67
C THR A 179 7.48 18.90 1.39
N ILE A 180 6.49 18.43 2.14
CA ILE A 180 5.11 18.93 2.07
C ILE A 180 5.05 20.41 2.53
N PRO A 181 4.28 21.29 1.85
CA PRO A 181 4.12 22.68 2.24
C PRO A 181 3.69 22.86 3.71
N PHE A 182 4.16 23.94 4.34
CA PHE A 182 4.00 24.16 5.79
C PHE A 182 2.54 24.05 6.26
N ASP A 183 1.59 24.62 5.52
CA ASP A 183 0.16 24.64 5.86
C ASP A 183 -0.46 23.24 5.97
N VAL A 184 0.13 22.24 5.31
CA VAL A 184 -0.33 20.84 5.29
C VAL A 184 0.71 19.87 5.85
N SER A 185 1.78 20.39 6.46
CA SER A 185 2.89 19.61 7.02
C SER A 185 2.50 18.68 8.17
N SER A 186 1.40 18.99 8.86
CA SER A 186 0.82 18.15 9.92
C SER A 186 0.11 16.90 9.39
N ILE A 187 -0.17 16.83 8.08
CA ILE A 187 -0.81 15.68 7.46
C ILE A 187 0.18 14.52 7.40
N ARG A 188 -0.19 13.41 8.05
CA ARG A 188 0.57 12.16 7.97
C ARG A 188 0.66 11.71 6.52
N THR A 189 1.90 11.62 6.03
CA THR A 189 2.21 11.25 4.65
C THR A 189 3.26 10.14 4.66
N PHE A 190 2.99 9.05 3.93
CA PHE A 190 3.94 7.95 3.77
C PHE A 190 4.87 8.24 2.59
N GLU A 191 6.14 7.92 2.77
CA GLU A 191 7.12 8.06 1.71
C GLU A 191 7.19 6.80 0.86
N TYR A 192 7.44 6.98 -0.43
CA TYR A 192 7.76 5.91 -1.35
C TYR A 192 8.97 6.28 -2.20
N ASP A 193 9.71 5.27 -2.62
CA ASP A 193 10.77 5.39 -3.61
C ASP A 193 10.61 4.25 -4.62
N LEU A 194 10.34 4.58 -5.88
CA LEU A 194 10.16 3.59 -6.94
C LEU A 194 11.49 3.07 -7.50
N THR A 195 12.62 3.67 -7.11
CA THR A 195 13.96 3.24 -7.53
C THR A 195 14.59 2.22 -6.57
N ASP A 196 14.04 2.09 -5.37
CA ASP A 196 14.46 1.17 -4.33
C ASP A 196 13.37 0.10 -4.09
N LEU A 197 13.62 -1.12 -4.57
CA LEU A 197 12.66 -2.22 -4.49
C LEU A 197 12.36 -2.69 -3.05
N ASP A 198 13.32 -2.53 -2.15
CA ASP A 198 13.13 -2.87 -0.74
C ASP A 198 12.17 -1.85 -0.11
N MET A 199 12.34 -0.58 -0.45
CA MET A 199 11.42 0.48 -0.02
C MET A 199 10.02 0.31 -0.64
N VAL A 200 9.91 -0.08 -1.91
CA VAL A 200 8.62 -0.42 -2.54
C VAL A 200 7.89 -1.51 -1.72
N THR A 201 8.61 -2.55 -1.32
CA THR A 201 8.06 -3.67 -0.54
C THR A 201 7.63 -3.20 0.85
N ALA A 202 8.49 -2.45 1.55
CA ALA A 202 8.17 -1.89 2.86
C ALA A 202 6.96 -0.94 2.83
N THR A 203 6.86 -0.10 1.80
CA THR A 203 5.71 0.79 1.62
C THR A 203 4.43 0.00 1.40
N LYS A 204 4.44 -1.08 0.61
CA LYS A 204 3.27 -1.95 0.42
C LYS A 204 2.79 -2.56 1.73
N ASP A 205 3.70 -3.19 2.48
CA ASP A 205 3.37 -3.83 3.75
C ASP A 205 2.77 -2.83 4.74
N ARG A 206 3.35 -1.62 4.80
CA ARG A 206 2.86 -0.55 5.65
C ARG A 206 1.47 -0.07 5.24
N LEU A 207 1.21 0.07 3.94
CA LEU A 207 -0.11 0.45 3.44
C LEU A 207 -1.15 -0.64 3.72
N GLU A 208 -0.80 -1.91 3.55
CA GLU A 208 -1.71 -3.01 3.87
C GLU A 208 -2.13 -3.01 5.35
N GLN A 209 -1.18 -2.80 6.26
CA GLN A 209 -1.46 -2.69 7.70
C GLN A 209 -2.39 -1.52 8.00
N VAL A 210 -2.12 -0.35 7.41
CA VAL A 210 -2.93 0.85 7.61
C VAL A 210 -4.35 0.65 7.10
N ILE A 211 -4.51 0.09 5.89
CA ILE A 211 -5.81 -0.20 5.29
C ILE A 211 -6.60 -1.19 6.15
N ARG A 212 -5.97 -2.25 6.65
CA ARG A 212 -6.64 -3.22 7.53
C ARG A 212 -7.08 -2.65 8.89
N ASN A 213 -6.37 -1.63 9.38
CA ASN A 213 -6.65 -1.01 10.67
C ASN A 213 -7.75 0.05 10.61
N PHE A 214 -8.12 0.53 9.41
CA PHE A 214 -9.22 1.47 9.29
C PHE A 214 -10.57 0.79 9.60
N LYS A 215 -11.43 1.56 10.27
CA LYS A 215 -12.83 1.18 10.47
C LYS A 215 -13.69 1.81 9.38
N TYR A 216 -14.30 0.98 8.55
CA TYR A 216 -15.08 1.42 7.40
C TYR A 216 -16.60 1.41 7.67
N ASP A 217 -17.07 0.63 8.67
CA ASP A 217 -18.50 0.33 8.87
C ASP A 217 -19.18 1.20 9.96
N GLU A 218 -18.49 2.19 10.53
CA GLU A 218 -18.99 3.03 11.63
C GLU A 218 -19.59 4.38 11.20
N TYR A 219 -19.77 4.67 9.91
CA TYR A 219 -20.44 5.90 9.45
C TYR A 219 -21.97 5.75 9.39
N LYS A 220 -22.60 5.60 10.56
CA LYS A 220 -23.96 6.17 10.73
C LYS A 220 -23.79 7.66 10.91
N GLU A 221 -24.68 8.47 10.33
CA GLU A 221 -24.79 9.89 10.62
C GLU A 221 -24.79 10.12 12.15
N SER A 222 -23.63 10.43 12.72
CA SER A 222 -23.51 10.83 14.10
C SER A 222 -23.18 12.31 14.11
N LYS A 223 -24.12 13.07 14.69
CA LYS A 223 -24.01 14.42 15.25
C LYS A 223 -22.59 14.98 15.27
N ARG A 224 -22.43 16.21 14.76
CA ARG A 224 -21.27 17.09 14.96
C ARG A 224 -20.63 16.87 16.35
N GLY A 225 -19.52 16.14 16.41
CA GLY A 225 -18.79 15.87 17.64
C GLY A 225 -17.55 15.01 17.43
N ASN A 226 -16.38 15.63 17.56
CA ASN A 226 -15.02 15.15 17.89
C ASN A 226 -14.49 13.78 17.42
N ASN A 227 -15.04 13.12 16.40
CA ASN A 227 -14.46 11.87 15.87
C ASN A 227 -13.15 12.07 15.08
N PHE A 228 -12.91 13.27 14.54
CA PHE A 228 -11.68 13.61 13.81
C PHE A 228 -10.43 13.56 14.71
N GLU A 229 -10.54 14.08 15.93
CA GLU A 229 -9.47 14.03 16.93
C GLU A 229 -9.16 12.58 17.31
N ASN A 230 -10.18 11.74 17.51
CA ASN A 230 -10.00 10.34 17.90
C ASN A 230 -9.26 9.52 16.83
N ASN A 231 -9.60 9.69 15.55
CA ASN A 231 -8.89 8.99 14.47
C ASN A 231 -7.45 9.49 14.30
N MET A 232 -7.21 10.79 14.50
CA MET A 232 -5.87 11.37 14.47
C MET A 232 -5.01 10.89 15.64
N ILE A 233 -5.61 10.72 16.83
CA ILE A 233 -4.95 10.15 18.02
C ILE A 233 -4.56 8.69 17.75
N VAL A 234 -5.46 7.86 17.23
CA VAL A 234 -5.17 6.44 16.93
C VAL A 234 -4.04 6.32 15.90
N ALA A 235 -4.07 7.14 14.85
CA ALA A 235 -2.99 7.18 13.85
C ALA A 235 -1.65 7.64 14.44
N SER A 236 -1.67 8.60 15.38
CA SER A 236 -0.47 9.09 16.07
C SER A 236 0.10 8.03 17.02
N LEU A 237 -0.75 7.29 17.73
CA LEU A 237 -0.33 6.19 18.61
C LEU A 237 0.34 5.06 17.82
N ASN A 238 -0.21 4.68 16.67
CA ASN A 238 0.41 3.69 15.79
C ASN A 238 1.75 4.16 15.23
N ASP A 239 1.93 5.47 15.01
CA ASP A 239 3.22 6.03 14.58
C ASP A 239 4.28 5.97 15.67
N ILE A 240 3.88 6.32 16.90
CA ILE A 240 4.76 6.25 18.06
C ILE A 240 5.20 4.80 18.24
N GLN A 241 4.27 3.84 18.14
CA GLN A 241 4.60 2.42 18.22
C GLN A 241 5.61 2.01 17.14
N TYR A 242 5.36 2.39 15.88
CA TYR A 242 6.28 2.09 14.79
C TYR A 242 7.66 2.73 14.99
N LYS A 243 7.73 4.00 15.42
CA LYS A 243 8.99 4.70 15.69
C LYS A 243 9.75 4.05 16.84
N ILE A 244 9.06 3.56 17.86
CA ILE A 244 9.65 2.78 18.95
C ILE A 244 10.24 1.47 18.41
N ASP A 245 9.53 0.78 17.53
CA ASP A 245 10.00 -0.49 16.94
C ASP A 245 11.26 -0.25 16.08
N VAL A 246 11.27 0.80 15.25
CA VAL A 246 12.44 1.20 14.45
C VAL A 246 13.62 1.58 15.35
N LEU A 247 13.40 2.42 16.36
CA LEU A 247 14.45 2.80 17.32
C LEU A 247 15.01 1.58 18.05
N THR A 248 14.16 0.61 18.38
CA THR A 248 14.59 -0.64 19.04
C THR A 248 15.53 -1.44 18.14
N GLU A 249 15.22 -1.55 16.84
CA GLU A 249 16.10 -2.22 15.88
C GLU A 249 17.39 -1.44 15.61
N GLU A 250 17.34 -0.10 15.55
CA GLU A 250 18.54 0.73 15.42
C GLU A 250 19.46 0.62 16.65
N ILE A 251 18.90 0.56 17.87
CA ILE A 251 19.66 0.34 19.10
C ILE A 251 20.35 -1.02 19.04
N LYS A 252 19.64 -2.10 18.70
CA LYS A 252 20.24 -3.45 18.54
C LYS A 252 21.37 -3.44 17.52
N LYS A 253 21.18 -2.77 16.38
CA LYS A 253 22.22 -2.66 15.35
C LYS A 253 23.46 -1.91 15.87
N LYS A 254 23.25 -0.79 16.54
CA LYS A 254 24.32 0.04 17.10
C LYS A 254 25.07 -0.67 18.23
N GLU A 255 24.38 -1.44 19.08
CA GLU A 255 25.02 -2.30 20.07
C GLU A 255 25.92 -3.34 19.41
N ASN A 256 25.45 -4.01 18.36
CA ASN A 256 26.25 -4.98 17.60
C ASN A 256 27.47 -4.34 16.92
N GLU A 257 27.32 -3.15 16.32
CA GLU A 257 28.43 -2.40 15.72
C GLU A 257 29.45 -1.94 16.78
N THR A 258 28.96 -1.52 17.95
CA THR A 258 29.82 -1.12 19.08
C THR A 258 30.60 -2.32 19.61
N ILE A 259 29.94 -3.46 19.79
CA ILE A 259 30.59 -4.74 20.16
C ILE A 259 31.64 -5.11 19.12
N LYS A 260 31.32 -5.01 17.82
CA LYS A 260 32.27 -5.28 16.74
C LYS A 260 33.47 -4.35 16.79
N THR A 261 33.26 -3.05 17.02
CA THR A 261 34.34 -2.05 17.13
C THR A 261 35.22 -2.31 18.34
N VAL A 262 34.63 -2.70 19.49
CA VAL A 262 35.38 -3.08 20.69
C VAL A 262 36.20 -4.35 20.44
N ILE A 263 35.63 -5.36 19.75
CA ILE A 263 36.35 -6.58 19.37
C ILE A 263 37.50 -6.25 18.42
N GLU A 264 37.29 -5.41 17.41
CA GLU A 264 38.32 -4.97 16.46
C GLU A 264 39.42 -4.18 17.16
N THR A 265 39.07 -3.27 18.07
CA THR A 265 40.03 -2.48 18.86
C THR A 265 40.83 -3.39 19.80
N PHE A 266 40.18 -4.36 20.45
CA PHE A 266 40.84 -5.33 21.32
C PHE A 266 41.79 -6.26 20.52
N ASN A 267 41.37 -6.69 19.33
CA ASN A 267 42.21 -7.50 18.44
C ASN A 267 43.38 -6.69 17.85
N ALA A 268 43.18 -5.41 17.53
CA ALA A 268 44.25 -4.51 17.08
C ALA A 268 45.26 -4.17 18.21
N GLN A 269 44.87 -4.32 19.47
CA GLN A 269 45.75 -4.19 20.64
C GLN A 269 46.48 -5.49 21.00
N LYS A 270 46.09 -6.65 20.45
CA LYS A 270 46.94 -7.84 20.53
C LYS A 270 48.17 -7.59 19.65
N PRO A 271 49.40 -7.78 20.16
CA PRO A 271 50.57 -7.79 19.29
C PRO A 271 50.34 -8.85 18.20
N GLU A 272 50.71 -8.54 16.95
CA GLU A 272 50.72 -9.54 15.88
C GLU A 272 51.41 -10.81 16.42
N PRO A 273 50.91 -12.01 16.09
CA PRO A 273 51.63 -13.23 16.43
C PRO A 273 53.00 -13.14 15.77
N GLU A 274 54.03 -12.90 16.59
CA GLU A 274 55.40 -12.85 16.12
C GLU A 274 55.72 -14.18 15.43
N SER A 275 56.52 -14.15 14.36
CA SER A 275 56.90 -15.39 13.69
C SER A 275 57.56 -16.32 14.71
N LEU A 276 57.31 -17.64 14.58
CA LEU A 276 57.91 -18.64 15.47
C LEU A 276 59.44 -18.46 15.59
N GLU A 277 60.09 -18.03 14.51
CA GLU A 277 61.52 -17.70 14.47
C GLU A 277 61.87 -16.53 15.39
N THR A 278 61.07 -15.46 15.42
CA THR A 278 61.28 -14.29 16.28
C THR A 278 61.08 -14.66 17.75
N GLU A 279 60.06 -15.47 18.03
CA GLU A 279 59.76 -15.97 19.38
C GLU A 279 60.87 -16.90 19.89
N MET A 280 61.32 -17.84 19.03
CA MET A 280 62.47 -18.71 19.30
C MET A 280 63.75 -17.89 19.48
N MET A 281 63.96 -16.86 18.67
CA MET A 281 65.14 -16.01 18.75
C MET A 281 65.15 -15.19 20.05
N LYS A 282 63.99 -14.70 20.53
CA LYS A 282 63.88 -14.05 21.86
C LYS A 282 64.22 -14.99 23.01
N ILE A 283 63.89 -16.27 22.89
CA ILE A 283 64.21 -17.29 23.90
C ILE A 283 65.70 -17.67 23.84
N LEU A 284 66.24 -17.85 22.64
CA LEU A 284 67.59 -18.36 22.42
C LEU A 284 68.66 -17.27 22.57
N MET A 285 68.40 -16.03 22.17
CA MET A 285 69.38 -14.94 22.20
C MET A 285 69.97 -14.66 23.58
N PRO A 286 69.18 -14.57 24.67
CA PRO A 286 69.72 -14.38 26.01
C PRO A 286 70.67 -15.50 26.44
N GLU A 287 70.41 -16.75 26.04
CA GLU A 287 71.28 -17.89 26.36
C GLU A 287 72.53 -17.95 25.47
N LEU A 288 72.42 -17.55 24.20
CA LEU A 288 73.57 -17.41 23.31
C LEU A 288 74.52 -16.29 23.75
N ILE A 289 73.98 -15.19 24.29
CA ILE A 289 74.77 -14.09 24.86
C ILE A 289 75.51 -14.55 26.14
N LYS A 290 74.85 -15.33 27.00
CA LYS A 290 75.47 -15.88 28.21
C LYS A 290 76.50 -16.96 27.91
N ASN A 291 76.32 -17.72 26.83
CA ASN A 291 77.19 -18.82 26.44
C ASN A 291 77.59 -18.73 24.95
N PRO A 292 78.56 -17.86 24.60
CA PRO A 292 78.96 -17.62 23.22
C PRO A 292 79.53 -18.86 22.52
N ASN A 293 80.03 -19.85 23.27
CA ASN A 293 80.50 -21.12 22.70
C ASN A 293 79.35 -22.03 22.23
N ALA A 294 78.13 -21.87 22.77
CA ALA A 294 76.96 -22.63 22.32
C ALA A 294 76.49 -22.21 20.92
N ALA A 295 76.74 -20.95 20.53
CA ALA A 295 76.44 -20.45 19.20
C ALA A 295 77.28 -21.16 18.12
N ASP A 296 78.57 -21.38 18.39
CA ASP A 296 79.50 -22.06 17.46
C ASP A 296 79.10 -23.54 17.26
N VAL A 297 78.61 -24.20 18.31
CA VAL A 297 78.13 -25.59 18.23
C VAL A 297 76.84 -25.70 17.41
N LEU A 298 75.91 -24.75 17.56
CA LEU A 298 74.66 -24.71 16.78
C LEU A 298 74.91 -24.42 15.29
N LEU A 299 75.85 -23.53 14.98
CA LEU A 299 76.28 -23.26 13.60
C LEU A 299 76.85 -24.52 12.94
N ARG A 300 77.77 -25.22 13.62
CA ARG A 300 78.33 -26.51 13.14
C ARG A 300 77.28 -27.61 13.01
N LEU A 301 76.25 -27.62 13.85
CA LEU A 301 75.14 -28.56 13.73
C LEU A 301 74.28 -28.23 12.49
N SER A 302 73.96 -26.96 12.24
CA SER A 302 73.13 -26.57 11.10
C SER A 302 73.81 -26.85 9.74
N GLU A 303 75.14 -26.78 9.67
CA GLU A 303 75.91 -27.18 8.48
C GLU A 303 75.87 -28.68 8.20
N LYS A 304 75.58 -29.53 9.21
CA LYS A 304 75.41 -30.98 9.03
C LYS A 304 74.02 -31.40 8.54
N PHE A 305 73.04 -30.52 8.58
CA PHE A 305 71.65 -30.80 8.21
C PHE A 305 71.20 -30.06 6.92
N LYS A 306 72.15 -29.50 6.15
CA LYS A 306 71.93 -29.03 4.78
C LYS A 306 72.19 -30.12 3.75
#